data_AF-A0A7S6MGP1-F1
#
_entry.id   AF-A0A7S6MGP1-F1
#
_cell.length_a   1.000
_cell.length_b   1.000
_cell.length_c   1.000
_cell.angle_alpha   90.00
_cell.angle_beta   90.00
_cell.angle_gamma   90.00
#
_symmetry.space_group_name_H-M   'P 1'
#
loop_
_entity.id
_entity.type
_entity.pdbx_description
1 polymer ?
#
loop_
_entity_poly.entity_id
_entity_poly.type
_entity_poly.pdbx_seq_one_letter_code
_entity_poly.pdbx_strand_id
1 'polypeptide(L)'
;MGYRFQGVCHDTLFDMHAAFSEFCHATGSGLGSYYLSCTPDSGGFVVMQVYNATNGTPGTAWNYNPPQIACDSSVAISDAVSLSWQLALILVTAFGIRVIIKALNQ
;
A
#
# COMPACT_ATOMS: atom_id res chain seq x y z
N MET A 1 6.57 -2.37 6.26
CA MET A 1 5.24 -1.72 6.35
C MET A 1 5.12 -0.90 5.09
N GLY A 2 4.28 -1.32 4.15
CA GLY A 2 4.21 -0.72 2.82
C GLY A 2 3.27 0.48 2.78
N TYR A 3 3.23 1.16 1.63
CA TYR A 3 2.34 2.28 1.37
C TYR A 3 1.30 1.91 0.31
N ARG A 4 0.05 2.32 0.52
CA ARG A 4 -1.07 2.02 -0.38
C ARG A 4 -1.28 3.15 -1.36
N PHE A 5 -1.24 2.84 -2.66
CA PHE A 5 -1.60 3.77 -3.72
C PHE A 5 -2.50 3.08 -4.75
N GLN A 6 -3.65 3.70 -5.08
CA GLN A 6 -4.67 3.15 -6.00
C GLN A 6 -5.07 1.67 -5.78
N GLY A 7 -5.02 1.18 -4.55
CA GLY A 7 -5.36 -0.22 -4.23
C GLY A 7 -4.21 -1.22 -4.37
N VAL A 8 -3.02 -0.76 -4.76
CA VAL A 8 -1.77 -1.55 -4.77
C VAL A 8 -0.92 -1.18 -3.56
N CYS A 9 -0.21 -2.15 -3.00
CA CYS A 9 0.74 -1.95 -1.92
C CYS A 9 2.17 -1.86 -2.48
N HIS A 10 2.91 -0.84 -2.08
CA HIS A 10 4.32 -0.62 -2.40
C HIS A 10 5.17 -0.81 -1.16
N ASP A 11 6.30 -1.51 -1.27
CA ASP A 11 7.15 -1.81 -0.12
C ASP A 11 7.96 -0.61 0.37
N THR A 12 8.25 0.33 -0.53
CA THR A 12 9.03 1.53 -0.22
C THR A 12 8.27 2.80 -0.59
N LEU A 13 8.59 3.88 0.13
CA LEU A 13 8.05 5.21 -0.11
C LEU A 13 8.43 5.71 -1.51
N PHE A 14 9.64 5.38 -1.98
CA PHE A 14 10.10 5.67 -3.33
C PHE A 14 9.26 4.95 -4.40
N ASP A 15 8.94 3.67 -4.20
CA ASP A 15 8.14 2.88 -5.14
C ASP A 15 6.69 3.41 -5.22
N MET A 16 6.12 3.83 -4.08
CA MET A 16 4.84 4.54 -4.07
C MET A 16 4.91 5.88 -4.85
N HIS A 17 6.00 6.64 -4.71
CA HIS A 17 6.20 7.89 -5.45
C HIS A 17 6.42 7.66 -6.93
N ALA A 18 7.10 6.58 -7.32
CA ALA A 18 7.26 6.19 -8.71
C ALA A 18 5.90 5.87 -9.34
N ALA A 19 5.08 5.04 -8.68
CA ALA A 19 3.72 4.78 -9.13
C ALA A 19 2.88 6.07 -9.19
N PHE A 20 2.95 6.93 -8.16
CA PHE A 20 2.26 8.22 -8.19
C PHE A 20 2.67 9.07 -9.40
N SER A 21 3.97 9.10 -9.72
CA SER A 21 4.52 9.89 -10.82
C SER A 21 4.02 9.41 -12.20
N GLU A 22 3.81 8.10 -12.38
CA GLU A 22 3.23 7.52 -13.61
C GLU A 22 1.77 7.91 -13.80
N PHE A 23 1.01 8.06 -12.71
CA PHE A 23 -0.38 8.50 -12.76
C PHE A 23 -0.55 10.03 -12.73
N CYS A 24 0.56 10.76 -12.64
CA CYS A 24 0.56 12.20 -12.51
C CYS A 24 0.37 12.90 -13.87
N HIS A 25 -0.71 12.56 -14.55
CA HIS A 25 -1.15 13.22 -15.77
C HIS A 25 -2.32 14.13 -15.42
N ALA A 26 -2.03 15.37 -15.02
CA ALA A 26 -3.04 16.41 -15.02
C ALA A 26 -3.29 16.84 -16.48
N THR A 27 -4.24 16.19 -17.17
CA THR A 27 -5.03 16.88 -18.19
C THR A 27 -5.98 17.81 -17.44
N GLY A 28 -5.48 18.98 -17.06
CA GLY A 28 -6.30 20.01 -16.44
C GLY A 28 -7.48 20.35 -17.36
N SER A 29 -8.68 20.10 -16.85
CA SER A 29 -9.95 20.56 -17.41
C SER A 29 -9.99 22.10 -17.34
N GLY A 30 -9.35 22.75 -18.30
CA GLY A 30 -9.26 24.20 -18.36
C GLY A 30 -8.37 24.65 -19.51
N LEU A 31 -9.00 24.89 -20.66
CA LEU A 31 -8.54 25.67 -21.82
C LEU A 31 -7.11 26.24 -21.72
N GLY A 32 -6.11 25.53 -22.25
CA GLY A 32 -4.81 26.11 -22.63
C GLY A 32 -3.58 25.30 -22.25
N SER A 33 -3.02 24.57 -23.23
CA SER A 33 -1.59 24.34 -23.46
C SER A 33 -0.61 24.16 -22.28
N TYR A 34 -0.92 23.40 -21.23
CA TYR A 34 0.09 22.99 -20.24
C TYR A 34 0.01 21.48 -19.97
N TYR A 35 1.17 20.83 -19.86
CA TYR A 35 1.27 19.45 -19.38
C TYR A 35 2.07 19.39 -18.09
N LEU A 36 1.70 18.46 -17.21
CA LEU A 36 2.36 18.23 -15.93
C LEU A 36 3.28 17.01 -16.06
N SER A 37 4.51 17.15 -15.61
CA SER A 37 5.45 16.05 -15.41
C SER A 37 5.67 15.86 -13.92
N CYS A 38 5.70 14.63 -13.46
CA CYS A 38 6.02 14.32 -12.07
C CYS A 38 7.16 13.32 -12.04
N THR A 39 8.08 13.53 -11.10
CA THR A 39 9.27 12.70 -10.96
C THR A 39 9.47 12.38 -9.48
N PRO A 40 9.67 11.09 -9.12
CA PRO A 40 9.93 10.72 -7.75
C PRO A 40 11.34 11.16 -7.37
N ASP A 41 11.50 11.84 -6.22
CA ASP A 41 12.81 12.14 -5.66
C ASP A 41 13.15 11.19 -4.50
N SER A 42 14.44 10.92 -4.38
CA SER A 42 15.05 10.16 -3.28
C SER A 42 14.88 10.83 -1.91
N GLY A 43 14.61 12.14 -1.87
CA GLY A 43 14.32 12.90 -0.66
C GLY A 43 12.95 12.64 -0.03
N GLY A 44 12.12 11.77 -0.62
CA GLY A 44 10.81 11.43 -0.07
C GLY A 44 9.71 12.41 -0.44
N PHE A 45 9.79 13.00 -1.64
CA PHE A 45 8.73 13.83 -2.23
C PHE A 45 8.67 13.57 -3.74
N VAL A 46 7.57 13.98 -4.36
CA VAL A 46 7.39 13.98 -5.81
C VAL A 46 7.62 15.39 -6.31
N VAL A 47 8.56 15.58 -7.23
CA VAL A 47 8.79 16.85 -7.92
C VAL A 47 7.77 16.96 -9.04
N MET A 48 6.87 17.93 -8.93
CA MET A 48 5.89 18.26 -9.96
C MET A 48 6.39 19.48 -10.74
N GLN A 49 6.31 19.40 -12.07
CA GLN A 49 6.76 20.44 -12.96
C GLN A 49 5.75 20.65 -14.08
N VAL A 50 5.36 21.90 -14.29
CA VAL A 50 4.48 22.28 -15.40
C VAL A 50 5.33 22.64 -16.60
N TYR A 51 4.88 22.25 -17.78
CA TYR A 51 5.49 22.63 -19.04
C TYR A 51 4.44 23.28 -19.93
N ASN A 52 4.83 24.35 -20.61
CA ASN A 52 3.99 24.94 -21.64
C ASN A 52 3.97 24.02 -22.87
N ALA A 53 2.80 23.54 -23.26
CA ALA A 53 2.61 22.65 -24.40
C ALA A 53 2.89 23.33 -25.76
N THR A 54 2.87 24.67 -25.82
CA THR A 54 3.15 25.43 -27.05
C THR A 54 4.65 25.56 -27.32
N ASN A 55 5.47 25.81 -26.29
CA ASN A 55 6.90 26.11 -26.45
C ASN A 55 7.83 25.14 -25.70
N GLY A 56 7.30 24.17 -24.96
CA GLY A 56 8.07 23.23 -24.14
C GLY A 56 8.78 23.90 -22.96
N THR A 57 8.51 25.17 -22.67
CA THR A 57 9.21 25.88 -21.61
C THR A 57 8.81 25.36 -20.24
N PRO A 58 9.79 25.01 -19.38
CA PRO A 58 9.51 24.57 -18.03
C PRO A 58 9.02 25.75 -17.19
N GLY A 59 7.87 25.56 -16.55
CA GLY A 59 7.39 26.38 -15.45
C GLY A 59 8.10 26.03 -14.13
N THR A 60 7.66 26.65 -13.05
CA THR A 60 8.21 26.43 -11.71
C THR A 60 7.96 24.99 -11.25
N ALA A 61 9.00 24.31 -10.79
CA ALA A 61 8.88 23.02 -10.13
C ALA A 61 8.53 23.20 -8.65
N TRP A 62 7.71 22.31 -8.11
CA TRP A 62 7.39 22.28 -6.68
C TRP A 62 7.41 20.86 -6.13
N ASN A 63 7.71 20.75 -4.84
CA ASN A 63 7.74 19.48 -4.14
C ASN A 63 6.36 19.18 -3.58
N TYR A 64 5.81 18.02 -3.94
CA TYR A 64 4.53 17.53 -3.43
C TYR A 64 4.75 16.22 -2.69
N ASN A 65 4.22 16.12 -1.48
CA ASN A 65 4.26 14.90 -0.70
C ASN A 65 2.86 14.26 -0.70
N PRO A 66 2.63 13.18 -1.47
CA PRO A 66 1.35 12.50 -1.47
C PRO A 66 1.02 11.88 -0.09
N PRO A 67 -0.28 11.78 0.26
CA PRO A 67 -0.69 11.21 1.54
C PRO A 67 -0.26 9.74 1.63
N GLN A 68 0.48 9.42 2.68
CA GLN A 68 1.00 8.08 2.93
C GLN A 68 -0.05 7.26 3.69
N ILE A 69 -0.75 6.38 2.98
CA ILE A 69 -1.70 5.44 3.58
C ILE A 69 -0.94 4.15 3.85
N ALA A 70 -0.96 3.65 5.09
CA ALA A 70 -0.32 2.39 5.43
C ALA A 70 -1.02 1.22 4.71
N CYS A 71 -0.23 0.36 4.05
CA CYS A 71 -0.68 -0.95 3.60
C CYS A 71 -0.53 -1.94 4.77
N ASP A 72 -1.57 -2.07 5.58
CA ASP A 72 -1.65 -3.08 6.63
C ASP A 72 -2.01 -4.45 6.03
N SER A 73 -1.05 -5.08 5.35
CA SER A 73 -1.10 -6.52 5.07
C SER A 73 -0.82 -7.35 6.34
N SER A 74 -0.27 -6.74 7.38
CA SER A 74 0.07 -7.35 8.67
C SER A 74 -1.15 -7.75 9.50
N VAL A 75 -2.21 -6.95 9.50
CA VAL A 75 -3.39 -7.18 10.37
C VAL A 75 -4.16 -8.43 9.92
N ALA A 76 -4.40 -8.58 8.61
CA ALA A 76 -5.19 -9.69 8.09
C ALA A 76 -4.52 -11.07 8.28
N ILE A 77 -3.18 -11.14 8.20
CA ILE A 77 -2.46 -12.41 8.28
C ILE A 77 -2.27 -12.83 9.76
N SER A 78 -1.99 -11.87 10.64
CA SER A 78 -1.87 -12.14 12.08
C SER A 78 -3.17 -12.69 12.67
N ASP A 79 -4.31 -12.11 12.29
CA ASP A 79 -5.62 -12.56 12.78
C ASP A 79 -5.97 -13.97 12.26
N ALA A 80 -5.67 -14.28 11.01
CA ALA A 80 -5.88 -15.62 10.44
C ALA A 80 -5.00 -16.69 11.09
N VAL A 81 -3.73 -16.38 11.38
CA VAL A 81 -2.81 -17.31 12.04
C VAL A 81 -3.21 -17.54 13.50
N SER A 82 -3.61 -16.49 14.22
CA SER A 82 -4.12 -16.62 15.59
C SER A 82 -5.37 -17.49 15.66
N LEU A 83 -6.33 -17.26 14.76
CA LEU A 83 -7.60 -17.99 14.72
C LEU A 83 -7.41 -19.47 14.34
N SER A 84 -6.49 -19.77 13.43
CA SER A 84 -6.15 -21.15 13.06
C SER A 84 -5.46 -21.92 14.20
N TRP A 85 -4.57 -21.28 14.97
CA TRP A 85 -3.98 -21.90 16.16
C TRP A 85 -5.04 -22.15 17.25
N GLN A 86 -5.94 -21.20 17.49
CA GLN A 86 -7.02 -21.40 18.46
C GLN A 86 -7.91 -22.60 18.08
N LEU A 87 -8.28 -22.74 16.81
CA LEU A 87 -9.06 -23.89 16.32
C LEU A 87 -8.31 -25.21 16.48
N ALA A 88 -7.00 -25.24 16.19
CA ALA A 88 -6.19 -26.44 16.35
C ALA A 88 -6.11 -26.89 17.82
N LEU A 89 -5.95 -25.98 18.77
CA LEU A 89 -5.93 -26.30 20.20
C LEU A 89 -7.27 -26.82 20.70
N ILE A 90 -8.39 -26.28 20.21
CA ILE A 90 -9.74 -26.77 20.56
C ILE A 90 -9.92 -28.21 20.07
N LEU A 91 -9.47 -28.53 18.85
CA LEU A 91 -9.55 -29.89 18.33
C LEU A 91 -8.68 -30.86 19.14
N VAL A 92 -7.43 -30.49 19.43
CA VAL A 92 -6.51 -31.33 20.21
C VAL A 92 -7.05 -31.60 21.61
N THR A 93 -7.58 -30.58 22.30
CA THR A 93 -8.17 -30.75 23.64
C THR A 93 -9.41 -31.63 23.60
N ALA A 94 -10.31 -31.44 22.62
CA ALA A 94 -11.50 -32.27 22.46
C ALA A 94 -11.16 -33.76 22.21
N PHE A 95 -10.18 -34.06 21.35
CA PHE A 95 -9.72 -35.43 21.13
C PHE A 95 -9.00 -36.00 22.36
N GLY A 96 -8.18 -35.20 23.03
CA GLY A 96 -7.49 -35.60 24.26
C GLY A 96 -8.46 -36.03 25.36
N ILE A 97 -9.51 -35.24 25.60
CA ILE A 97 -10.55 -35.57 26.58
C ILE A 97 -11.26 -36.89 26.21
N ARG A 98 -11.58 -37.11 24.93
CA ARG A 98 -12.20 -38.38 24.49
C ARG A 98 -11.30 -39.59 24.76
N VAL A 99 -10.00 -39.47 24.55
CA VAL A 99 -9.05 -40.57 24.82
C VAL A 99 -8.94 -40.84 26.32
N ILE A 100 -8.86 -39.79 27.14
CA ILE A 100 -8.79 -39.91 28.60
C ILE A 100 -10.05 -40.57 29.17
N ILE A 101 -11.24 -40.17 28.71
CA ILE A 101 -12.51 -40.79 29.13
C ILE A 101 -12.55 -42.27 28.75
N LYS A 102 -12.08 -42.65 27.55
CA LYS A 102 -11.99 -44.06 27.16
C LYS A 102 -11.03 -44.85 28.04
N ALA A 103 -9.90 -44.26 28.42
CA ALA A 103 -8.90 -44.91 29.27
C ALA A 103 -9.38 -45.10 30.72
N LEU A 104 -10.26 -44.22 31.23
CA LEU A 104 -10.81 -44.29 32.58
C LEU A 104 -12.04 -45.22 32.72
N ASN A 105 -12.76 -45.47 31.61
CA ASN A 105 -13.92 -46.37 31.57
C ASN A 105 -13.56 -47.80 31.09
N GLN A 106 -12.27 -48.14 31.02
CA GLN A 106 -11.75 -49.48 30.74
C GLN A 106 -11.20 -50.12 32.01
#